data_AF-A0A357ZZG4-F1
#
_entry.id   AF-A0A357ZZG4-F1
#
_cell.length_a   1.000
_cell.length_b   1.000
_cell.length_c   1.000
_cell.angle_alpha   90.00
_cell.angle_beta   90.00
_cell.angle_gamma   90.00
#
_symmetry.space_group_name_H-M   'P 1'
#
loop_
_entity.id
_entity.type
_entity.pdbx_description
1 polymer ?
#
loop_
_entity_poly.entity_id
_entity_poly.type
_entity_poly.pdbx_seq_one_letter_code
_entity_poly.pdbx_strand_id
1 'polypeptide(L)'
;MSAEALALTISSLSQGPRILEVGVGDGLVAQHISECCPESSMLGIDLCIQPGRMFIGDSDRVSFRQQSVHDLLLEEPAPFDLVLLLDVL
;
A
#
# COMPACT_ATOMS: atom_id res chain seq x y z
N MET A 1 6.49 3.33 -16.88
CA MET A 1 6.98 2.25 -15.99
C MET A 1 5.77 1.40 -15.61
N SER A 2 5.86 0.07 -15.68
CA SER A 2 4.75 -0.80 -15.23
C SER A 2 4.67 -0.83 -13.71
N ALA A 3 3.51 -1.22 -13.15
CA ALA A 3 3.35 -1.44 -11.71
C ALA A 3 4.33 -2.49 -11.17
N GLU A 4 4.57 -3.55 -11.94
CA GLU A 4 5.57 -4.58 -11.66
C GLU A 4 6.99 -4.00 -11.55
N ALA A 5 7.43 -3.24 -12.56
CA ALA A 5 8.76 -2.65 -12.55
C ALA A 5 8.94 -1.64 -11.40
N LEU A 6 7.88 -0.91 -11.07
CA LEU A 6 7.87 -0.02 -9.91
C LEU A 6 8.01 -0.82 -8.61
N ALA A 7 7.23 -1.91 -8.43
CA ALA A 7 7.29 -2.75 -7.24
C ALA A 7 8.68 -3.39 -7.05
N LEU A 8 9.29 -3.91 -8.12
CA LEU A 8 10.66 -4.43 -8.10
C LEU A 8 11.68 -3.36 -7.71
N THR A 9 11.49 -2.14 -8.20
CA THR A 9 12.37 -1.02 -7.83
C THR A 9 12.22 -0.70 -6.35
N ILE A 10 10.99 -0.57 -5.85
CA ILE A 10 10.72 -0.26 -4.44
C ILE A 10 11.29 -1.34 -3.52
N SER A 11 11.04 -2.62 -3.82
CA SER A 11 11.51 -3.74 -2.99
C SER A 11 13.03 -3.87 -2.98
N SER A 12 13.73 -3.33 -3.98
CA SER A 12 15.20 -3.25 -3.99
C SER A 12 15.75 -2.12 -3.10
N LEU A 13 14.92 -1.12 -2.77
CA LEU A 13 15.30 0.02 -1.94
C LEU A 13 14.98 -0.22 -0.46
N SER A 14 13.83 -0.83 -0.16
CA SER A 14 13.41 -1.15 1.21
C SER A 14 12.31 -2.22 1.22
N GLN A 15 12.34 -3.10 2.22
CA GLN A 15 11.30 -4.10 2.49
C GLN A 15 10.89 -4.02 3.96
N GLY A 16 10.39 -2.85 4.38
CA GLY A 16 9.96 -2.61 5.75
C GLY A 16 8.81 -3.53 6.18
N PRO A 17 8.75 -3.97 7.45
CA PRO A 17 7.71 -4.89 7.91
C PRO A 17 6.30 -4.30 7.87
N ARG A 18 6.16 -2.97 7.88
CA ARG A 18 4.89 -2.26 7.72
C ARG A 18 4.97 -1.24 6.59
N ILE A 19 4.20 -1.47 5.55
CA ILE A 19 4.12 -0.60 4.36
C ILE A 19 2.78 0.13 4.34
N LEU A 20 2.82 1.44 4.12
CA LEU A 20 1.65 2.26 3.80
C LEU A 20 1.70 2.67 2.33
N GLU A 21 0.61 2.51 1.60
CA GLU A 21 0.39 3.15 0.30
C GLU A 21 -0.75 4.18 0.41
N VAL A 22 -0.45 5.42 0.06
CA VAL A 22 -1.43 6.50 -0.06
C VAL A 22 -1.76 6.70 -1.52
N GLY A 23 -3.05 6.74 -1.86
CA GLY A 23 -3.51 6.75 -3.24
C GLY A 23 -3.56 5.36 -3.85
N VAL A 24 -3.94 4.34 -3.06
CA VAL A 24 -3.86 2.93 -3.49
C VAL A 24 -4.80 2.60 -4.66
N GLY A 25 -5.82 3.43 -4.92
CA GLY A 25 -6.77 3.25 -6.00
C GLY A 25 -7.34 1.83 -6.05
N ASP A 26 -7.13 1.14 -7.18
CA ASP A 26 -7.64 -0.22 -7.42
C ASP A 26 -6.76 -1.34 -6.84
N GLY A 27 -5.60 -1.02 -6.25
CA GLY A 27 -4.70 -1.98 -5.59
C GLY A 27 -3.66 -2.65 -6.50
N LEU A 28 -3.44 -2.14 -7.71
CA LEU A 28 -2.52 -2.77 -8.68
C LEU A 28 -1.06 -2.78 -8.20
N VAL A 29 -0.58 -1.67 -7.64
CA VAL A 29 0.79 -1.60 -7.09
C VAL A 29 0.88 -2.41 -5.80
N ALA A 30 -0.10 -2.28 -4.90
CA ALA A 30 -0.21 -3.09 -3.69
C ALA A 30 -0.09 -4.60 -3.96
N GLN A 31 -0.73 -5.12 -5.02
CA GLN A 31 -0.57 -6.51 -5.45
C GLN A 31 0.90 -6.86 -5.69
N HIS A 32 1.58 -6.12 -6.55
CA HIS A 32 2.96 -6.44 -6.94
C HIS A 32 3.95 -6.22 -5.79
N ILE A 33 3.70 -5.23 -4.93
CA ILE A 33 4.46 -5.04 -3.69
C ILE A 33 4.27 -6.24 -2.76
N SER A 34 3.05 -6.73 -2.57
CA SER A 34 2.77 -7.86 -1.68
C SER A 34 3.42 -9.17 -2.13
N GLU A 35 3.65 -9.32 -3.44
CA GLU A 35 4.38 -10.43 -4.07
C GLU A 35 5.90 -10.27 -3.89
N CYS A 36 6.43 -9.04 -4.05
CA CYS A 36 7.86 -8.76 -3.88
C CYS A 36 8.32 -8.71 -2.41
N CYS A 37 7.40 -8.42 -1.49
CA CYS A 37 7.66 -8.26 -0.05
C CYS A 37 6.77 -9.23 0.75
N PRO A 38 7.03 -10.55 0.73
CA PRO A 38 6.15 -11.55 1.34
C PRO A 38 6.09 -11.45 2.88
N GLU A 39 7.12 -10.90 3.52
CA GLU A 39 7.18 -10.75 4.99
C GLU A 39 6.56 -9.43 5.48
N SER A 40 6.19 -8.52 4.57
CA SER A 40 5.61 -7.23 4.91
C SER A 40 4.09 -7.32 5.08
N SER A 41 3.58 -6.58 6.05
CA SER A 41 2.18 -6.19 6.13
C SER A 41 1.96 -4.87 5.40
N MET A 42 0.79 -4.71 4.77
CA MET A 42 0.49 -3.54 3.97
C MET A 42 -0.89 -2.96 4.28
N LEU A 43 -0.94 -1.64 4.41
CA LEU A 43 -2.17 -0.86 4.43
C LEU A 43 -2.20 0.04 3.20
N GLY A 44 -3.23 -0.08 2.38
CA GLY A 44 -3.54 0.86 1.32
C GLY A 44 -4.67 1.81 1.75
N ILE A 45 -4.48 3.11 1.60
CA ILE A 45 -5.53 4.11 1.83
C ILE A 45 -5.82 4.92 0.57
N ASP A 46 -7.10 5.25 0.39
CA ASP A 46 -7.58 6.11 -0.69
C ASP A 46 -8.90 6.78 -0.28
N LEU A 47 -9.29 7.87 -0.95
CA LEU A 47 -10.58 8.51 -0.75
C LEU A 47 -11.69 7.89 -1.62
N CYS A 48 -11.34 7.11 -2.65
CA CYS A 48 -12.29 6.43 -3.50
C CYS A 48 -13.13 5.39 -2.76
N ILE A 49 -14.29 5.08 -3.33
CA ILE A 49 -15.17 4.03 -2.79
C ILE A 49 -14.54 2.67 -3.08
N GLN A 50 -14.41 1.84 -2.05
CA GLN A 50 -13.81 0.50 -2.09
C GLN A 50 -12.37 0.49 -2.65
N PRO A 51 -11.39 1.07 -1.92
CA PRO A 51 -9.99 0.98 -2.32
C PRO A 51 -9.52 -0.48 -2.41
N GLY A 52 -8.63 -0.76 -3.35
CA GLY A 52 -8.14 -2.12 -3.58
C GLY A 52 -9.16 -3.06 -4.22
N ARG A 53 -10.26 -2.58 -4.82
CA ARG A 53 -11.32 -3.44 -5.38
C ARG A 53 -10.86 -4.46 -6.43
N MET A 54 -9.71 -4.23 -7.08
CA MET A 54 -9.14 -5.14 -8.08
C MET A 54 -7.93 -5.91 -7.54
N PHE A 55 -7.60 -5.78 -6.25
CA PHE A 55 -6.48 -6.47 -5.64
C PHE A 55 -6.69 -7.99 -5.68
N ILE A 56 -5.66 -8.70 -6.13
CA ILE A 56 -5.58 -10.16 -6.11
C ILE A 56 -4.31 -10.53 -5.35
N GLY A 57 -4.45 -11.11 -4.15
CA GLY A 57 -3.30 -11.45 -3.31
C GLY A 57 -3.74 -11.89 -1.92
N ASP A 58 -2.79 -11.84 -0.98
CA ASP A 58 -2.99 -12.27 0.39
C ASP A 58 -3.71 -11.20 1.23
N SER A 59 -5.02 -11.39 1.44
CA SER A 59 -5.84 -10.46 2.22
C SER A 59 -5.63 -10.52 3.73
N ASP A 60 -4.86 -11.50 4.24
CA ASP A 60 -4.46 -11.52 5.65
C ASP A 60 -3.29 -10.54 5.90
N ARG A 61 -2.54 -10.19 4.85
CA ARG A 61 -1.39 -9.26 4.92
C ARG A 61 -1.67 -7.88 4.35
N VAL A 62 -2.57 -7.79 3.37
CA VAL A 62 -2.90 -6.53 2.69
C VAL A 62 -4.32 -6.12 3.05
N SER A 63 -4.44 -4.91 3.61
CA SER A 63 -5.71 -4.32 3.98
C SER A 63 -5.91 -2.98 3.28
N PHE A 64 -7.17 -2.61 3.06
CA PHE A 64 -7.54 -1.38 2.38
C PHE A 64 -8.55 -0.58 3.21
N ARG A 65 -8.38 0.74 3.30
CA ARG A 65 -9.29 1.63 4.01
C ARG A 65 -9.63 2.85 3.15
N GLN A 66 -10.92 3.16 3.07
CA GLN A 66 -11.37 4.44 2.52
C GLN A 66 -11.15 5.52 3.58
N GLN A 67 -10.02 6.22 3.52
CA GLN A 67 -9.57 7.09 4.60
C GLN A 67 -8.56 8.12 4.10
N SER A 68 -8.54 9.30 4.72
CA SER A 68 -7.48 10.30 4.48
C SER A 68 -6.24 10.02 5.35
N VAL A 69 -5.08 10.55 4.95
CA VAL A 69 -3.86 10.50 5.79
C VAL A 69 -4.09 11.18 7.15
N HIS A 70 -4.87 12.27 7.16
CA HIS A 70 -5.17 12.99 8.40
C HIS A 70 -5.93 12.12 9.39
N ASP A 71 -6.99 11.45 8.91
CA ASP A 71 -7.79 10.57 9.76
C ASP A 71 -6.96 9.35 10.22
N LEU A 72 -6.11 8.80 9.35
CA LEU A 72 -5.23 7.69 9.71
C LEU A 72 -4.28 8.07 10.86
N LEU A 73 -3.69 9.26 10.82
CA LEU A 73 -2.78 9.73 11.87
C LEU A 73 -3.47 9.95 13.22
N LEU A 74 -4.79 10.21 13.23
CA LEU A 74 -5.57 10.34 14.45
C LEU A 74 -5.90 8.97 15.07
N GLU A 75 -6.14 7.96 14.23
CA GLU A 75 -6.51 6.60 14.67
C GLU A 75 -5.30 5.72 15.02
N GLU A 76 -4.24 5.82 14.22
CA GLU A 76 -3.10 4.91 14.24
C GLU A 76 -1.78 5.68 14.31
N PRO A 77 -1.27 6.00 15.51
CA PRO A 77 -0.03 6.75 15.66
C PRO A 77 1.23 5.89 15.45
N ALA A 78 1.07 4.58 15.26
CA ALA A 78 2.19 3.66 15.07
C ALA A 78 2.86 3.90 13.70
N PRO A 79 4.20 4.07 13.64
CA PRO A 79 4.87 4.39 12.40
C PRO A 79 4.83 3.22 11.40
N PHE A 80 4.91 3.59 10.11
CA PHE A 80 5.21 2.70 9.00
C PHE A 80 6.70 2.78 8.67
N ASP A 81 7.27 1.66 8.25
CA ASP A 81 8.68 1.57 7.88
C ASP A 81 8.94 2.04 6.44
N LEU A 82 7.89 1.99 5.61
CA LEU A 82 7.89 2.49 4.24
C LEU A 82 6.53 3.13 3.94
N VAL A 83 6.57 4.37 3.43
CA VAL A 83 5.38 5.09 2.95
C VAL A 83 5.54 5.34 1.46
N LEU A 84 4.59 4.84 0.68
CA LEU A 84 4.47 5.03 -0.75
C LEU A 84 3.42 6.11 -1.02
N LEU A 85 3.83 7.16 -1.72
CA LEU A 85 2.95 8.24 -2.20
C LEU A 85 2.91 8.14 -3.72
N LEU A 86 1.88 7.50 -4.27
CA LEU A 86 1.80 7.17 -5.69
C LEU A 86 0.53 7.79 -6.30
N ASP A 87 0.72 8.64 -7.32
CA ASP A 87 -0.37 9.31 -8.04
C ASP A 87 -1.42 9.99 -7.14
N VAL A 88 -0.93 10.59 -6.03
CA VAL A 88 -1.72 11.40 -5.10
C VAL A 88 -1.77 12.85 -5.57
N LEU A 89 -2.94 13.48 -5.49
CA LEU A 89 -3.16 14.90 -5.80
C LEU A 89 -3.20 15.78 -4.55
#